data_AF-A0A182SXT8-F1
#
_entry.id   AF-A0A182SXT8-F1
#
_cell.length_a   1.000
_cell.length_b   1.000
_cell.length_c   1.000
_cell.angle_alpha   90.00
_cell.angle_beta   90.00
_cell.angle_gamma   90.00
#
_symmetry.space_group_name_H-M   'P 1'
#
loop_
_entity.id
_entity.type
_entity.pdbx_description
1 polymer ?
#
loop_
_entity_poly.entity_id
_entity_poly.type
_entity_poly.pdbx_seq_one_letter_code
_entity_poly.pdbx_strand_id
1 'polypeptide(L)'
;MFKISLLVALTLAVSIQCDSSLDTSGVVKDGFAFEMIMTKLKLVDDRIALTVEQIENSSEYQYCSAVSSSGVYKIQPEKPFKLPITVLCDQEYESGGWVVIQHRFDGSTNFYRNWKEYKNGFGNLQGEFWLGLDRIYQLTVSRPHELVVLLEDFEGNKTTAKYDEFEIGHEDQKYVVTKIGAYTGTAGDSFSGTK
;
A
#
# COMPACT_ATOMS: atom_id res chain seq x y z
N MET A 1 -31.00 -8.17 -20.02
CA MET A 1 -29.57 -8.05 -20.39
C MET A 1 -29.06 -6.72 -19.85
N PHE A 2 -28.71 -6.68 -18.57
CA PHE A 2 -28.32 -5.44 -17.90
C PHE A 2 -26.79 -5.36 -17.84
N LYS A 3 -26.25 -4.24 -18.34
CA LYS A 3 -24.81 -3.98 -18.35
C LYS A 3 -24.36 -3.64 -16.94
N ILE A 4 -23.39 -4.37 -16.42
CA ILE A 4 -22.70 -4.02 -15.17
C ILE A 4 -21.75 -2.87 -15.51
N SER A 5 -22.07 -1.68 -15.02
CA SER A 5 -21.22 -0.49 -15.11
C SER A 5 -21.15 0.16 -13.73
N LEU A 6 -20.65 -0.62 -12.76
CA LEU A 6 -20.31 -0.12 -11.43
C LEU A 6 -19.01 0.69 -11.54
N LEU A 7 -19.15 2.01 -11.48
CA LEU A 7 -18.09 2.92 -11.05
C LEU A 7 -18.08 2.87 -9.52
N VAL A 8 -16.96 2.53 -8.91
CA VAL A 8 -16.86 2.26 -7.46
C VAL A 8 -15.60 2.92 -6.92
N ALA A 9 -15.69 4.12 -6.36
CA ALA A 9 -14.63 4.55 -5.45
C ALA A 9 -14.67 3.60 -4.23
N LEU A 10 -13.53 3.00 -3.89
CA LEU A 10 -13.44 1.85 -2.98
C LEU A 10 -12.15 1.98 -2.14
N THR A 11 -12.15 3.01 -1.29
CA THR A 11 -11.00 3.49 -0.52
C THR A 11 -10.79 2.70 0.78
N LEU A 12 -10.33 1.45 0.65
CA LEU A 12 -10.19 0.49 1.74
C LEU A 12 -8.83 0.60 2.49
N ALA A 13 -8.73 0.93 3.79
CA ALA A 13 -7.41 1.17 4.41
C ALA A 13 -7.23 1.12 5.95
N VAL A 14 -5.97 1.03 6.43
CA VAL A 14 -5.59 0.59 7.81
C VAL A 14 -4.17 1.05 8.30
N SER A 15 -3.94 1.13 9.62
CA SER A 15 -2.83 1.82 10.33
C SER A 15 -2.04 1.06 11.47
N ILE A 16 -0.82 1.55 11.83
CA ILE A 16 0.00 1.35 13.10
C ILE A 16 0.63 -0.08 13.38
N GLN A 17 1.87 -0.35 13.89
CA GLN A 17 2.91 0.32 14.75
C GLN A 17 4.39 -0.12 14.42
N CYS A 18 5.45 0.26 15.16
CA CYS A 18 6.90 -0.05 14.90
C CYS A 18 7.60 -1.03 15.89
N ASP A 19 8.67 -1.76 15.47
CA ASP A 19 10.10 -1.61 15.91
C ASP A 19 11.09 -2.55 15.14
N SER A 20 12.41 -2.51 15.41
CA SER A 20 13.49 -2.67 14.40
C SER A 20 14.80 -3.43 14.83
N SER A 21 15.64 -3.75 13.82
CA SER A 21 17.14 -3.90 13.80
C SER A 21 17.77 -5.22 13.27
N LEU A 22 18.83 -5.13 12.43
CA LEU A 22 20.18 -5.71 12.61
C LEU A 22 21.19 -5.33 11.47
N ASP A 23 22.50 -5.60 11.69
CA ASP A 23 23.72 -5.09 10.99
C ASP A 23 24.60 -6.22 10.34
N THR A 24 25.66 -5.93 9.54
CA THR A 24 26.99 -6.63 9.48
C THR A 24 28.04 -6.18 8.41
N SER A 25 29.35 -6.41 8.69
CA SER A 25 30.60 -6.06 7.92
C SER A 25 31.29 -7.25 7.16
N GLY A 26 32.40 -7.19 6.39
CA GLY A 26 33.41 -6.18 5.96
C GLY A 26 34.81 -6.82 5.61
N VAL A 27 35.67 -6.25 4.72
CA VAL A 27 36.97 -6.86 4.24
C VAL A 27 38.10 -5.81 3.93
N VAL A 28 39.41 -6.19 3.97
CA VAL A 28 40.65 -5.33 3.87
C VAL A 28 41.79 -5.96 3.01
N LYS A 29 42.72 -5.15 2.41
CA LYS A 29 44.15 -5.48 2.05
C LYS A 29 45.07 -4.22 1.86
N ASP A 30 46.39 -4.37 2.09
CA ASP A 30 47.34 -3.27 2.40
C ASP A 30 48.44 -2.90 1.36
N GLY A 31 49.03 -1.69 1.51
CA GLY A 31 50.43 -1.34 1.12
C GLY A 31 50.68 0.16 0.84
N PHE A 32 51.62 0.86 1.51
CA PHE A 32 51.76 2.35 1.57
C PHE A 32 51.18 3.28 0.47
N ALA A 33 51.48 3.10 -0.83
CA ALA A 33 50.88 3.92 -1.89
C ALA A 33 49.39 3.53 -2.12
N PHE A 34 49.13 2.24 -2.04
CA PHE A 34 47.80 1.65 -1.87
C PHE A 34 47.14 2.16 -0.57
N GLU A 35 47.83 2.34 0.57
CA GLU A 35 47.21 2.96 1.77
C GLU A 35 46.70 4.36 1.49
N MET A 36 47.47 5.21 0.81
CA MET A 36 47.02 6.56 0.45
C MET A 36 45.89 6.53 -0.59
N ILE A 37 45.91 5.61 -1.55
CA ILE A 37 44.87 5.45 -2.57
C ILE A 37 43.60 4.86 -1.96
N MET A 38 43.71 3.84 -1.11
CA MET A 38 42.62 3.19 -0.37
C MET A 38 42.07 4.08 0.73
N THR A 39 42.87 4.94 1.38
CA THR A 39 42.35 5.96 2.30
C THR A 39 41.54 7.01 1.54
N LYS A 40 41.97 7.39 0.34
CA LYS A 40 41.21 8.31 -0.52
C LYS A 40 39.98 7.66 -1.17
N LEU A 41 40.08 6.40 -1.59
CA LEU A 41 38.96 5.60 -2.10
C LEU A 41 37.95 5.39 -0.98
N LYS A 42 38.37 4.92 0.19
CA LYS A 42 37.52 4.78 1.37
C LYS A 42 36.90 6.13 1.78
N LEU A 43 37.63 7.24 1.76
CA LEU A 43 37.04 8.56 2.03
C LEU A 43 36.07 9.01 0.92
N VAL A 44 36.23 8.54 -0.32
CA VAL A 44 35.26 8.77 -1.40
C VAL A 44 34.06 7.84 -1.27
N ASP A 45 34.25 6.56 -0.93
CA ASP A 45 33.22 5.56 -0.67
C ASP A 45 32.39 5.92 0.57
N ASP A 46 33.02 6.37 1.66
CA ASP A 46 32.38 6.89 2.88
C ASP A 46 31.57 8.15 2.54
N ARG A 47 32.08 9.05 1.67
CA ARG A 47 31.33 10.24 1.23
C ARG A 47 30.20 9.90 0.27
N ILE A 48 30.39 8.91 -0.59
CA ILE A 48 29.34 8.37 -1.46
C ILE A 48 28.27 7.70 -0.60
N ALA A 49 28.64 6.87 0.37
CA ALA A 49 27.75 6.23 1.33
C ALA A 49 26.95 7.27 2.13
N LEU A 50 27.59 8.32 2.66
CA LEU A 50 26.90 9.43 3.32
C LEU A 50 25.92 10.15 2.38
N THR A 51 26.25 10.35 1.10
CA THR A 51 25.31 10.93 0.14
C THR A 51 24.21 9.96 -0.30
N VAL A 52 24.48 8.65 -0.36
CA VAL A 52 23.50 7.61 -0.66
C VAL A 52 22.53 7.45 0.50
N GLU A 53 23.00 7.39 1.74
CA GLU A 53 22.19 7.42 2.96
C GLU A 53 21.31 8.67 3.01
N GLN A 54 21.83 9.85 2.64
CA GLN A 54 21.04 11.08 2.54
C GLN A 54 20.02 11.09 1.38
N ILE A 55 20.22 10.29 0.33
CA ILE A 55 19.29 10.15 -0.80
C ILE A 55 18.24 9.05 -0.51
N GLU A 56 18.63 7.98 0.17
CA GLU A 56 17.76 6.88 0.61
C GLU A 56 16.85 7.32 1.77
N ASN A 57 17.30 8.26 2.61
CA ASN A 57 16.49 8.89 3.66
C ASN A 57 15.46 9.92 3.12
N SER A 58 14.90 9.64 1.93
CA SER A 58 13.66 10.21 1.42
C SER A 58 12.45 9.64 2.20
N SER A 59 12.47 9.77 3.53
CA SER A 59 11.44 9.41 4.51
C SER A 59 10.61 8.17 4.13
N GLU A 60 11.17 6.98 4.35
CA GLU A 60 10.43 5.73 4.18
C GLU A 60 9.41 5.58 5.33
N TYR A 61 8.17 5.98 5.07
CA TYR A 61 7.09 5.93 6.05
C TYR A 61 6.70 4.47 6.32
N GLN A 62 6.43 4.10 7.58
CA GLN A 62 5.96 2.74 7.85
C GLN A 62 4.52 2.52 7.35
N TYR A 63 3.65 3.53 7.51
CA TYR A 63 2.23 3.49 7.16
C TYR A 63 1.73 4.87 6.68
N CYS A 64 0.59 4.91 5.99
CA CYS A 64 -0.07 6.17 5.63
C CYS A 64 -0.45 7.03 6.85
N SER A 65 -0.62 6.46 8.05
CA SER A 65 -0.84 7.25 9.28
C SER A 65 0.37 8.11 9.70
N ALA A 66 1.53 7.98 9.03
CA ALA A 66 2.73 8.78 9.27
C ALA A 66 2.94 9.92 8.25
N VAL A 67 2.06 10.08 7.25
CA VAL A 67 2.13 11.20 6.27
C VAL A 67 1.11 12.28 6.61
N SER A 68 1.43 13.55 6.34
CA SER A 68 0.60 14.70 6.71
C SER A 68 -0.37 15.18 5.63
N SER A 69 -0.40 14.55 4.46
CA SER A 69 -1.24 14.95 3.32
C SER A 69 -1.58 13.76 2.43
N SER A 70 -2.71 13.82 1.73
CA SER A 70 -3.05 12.87 0.68
C SER A 70 -2.01 12.90 -0.45
N GLY A 71 -1.66 11.74 -1.01
CA GLY A 71 -0.64 11.64 -2.06
C GLY A 71 -0.06 10.24 -2.25
N VAL A 72 0.82 10.08 -3.23
CA VAL A 72 1.47 8.79 -3.51
C VAL A 72 2.77 8.69 -2.72
N TYR A 73 2.88 7.68 -1.85
CA TYR A 73 4.02 7.46 -0.97
C TYR A 73 4.56 6.04 -1.10
N LYS A 74 5.86 5.90 -0.83
CA LYS A 74 6.52 4.61 -0.62
C LYS A 74 6.41 4.30 0.88
N ILE A 75 5.76 3.19 1.22
CA ILE A 75 5.61 2.71 2.59
C ILE A 75 6.27 1.35 2.80
N GLN A 76 6.77 1.09 4.00
CA GLN A 76 7.31 -0.21 4.41
C GLN A 76 6.48 -0.79 5.56
N PRO A 77 5.39 -1.51 5.27
CA PRO A 77 4.60 -2.20 6.30
C PRO A 77 5.41 -3.31 6.98
N GLU A 78 4.88 -3.83 8.08
CA GLU A 78 5.40 -5.03 8.76
C GLU A 78 5.38 -6.30 7.88
N LYS A 79 5.90 -7.40 8.45
CA LYS A 79 5.81 -8.74 7.82
C LYS A 79 4.36 -9.04 7.44
N PRO A 80 4.09 -9.64 6.27
CA PRO A 80 5.03 -10.37 5.40
C PRO A 80 5.81 -9.54 4.37
N PHE A 81 5.68 -8.20 4.34
CA PHE A 81 6.45 -7.39 3.40
C PHE A 81 7.96 -7.51 3.66
N LYS A 82 8.72 -7.73 2.58
CA LYS A 82 10.21 -7.77 2.59
C LYS A 82 10.83 -6.56 1.91
N LEU A 83 10.05 -5.85 1.12
CA LEU A 83 10.43 -4.68 0.35
C LEU A 83 9.28 -3.67 0.44
N PRO A 84 9.56 -2.36 0.28
CA PRO A 84 8.54 -1.34 0.40
C PRO A 84 7.58 -1.37 -0.79
N ILE A 85 6.38 -0.85 -0.60
CA ILE A 85 5.35 -0.71 -1.64
C ILE A 85 4.98 0.75 -1.85
N THR A 86 4.72 1.13 -3.10
CA THR A 86 4.14 2.42 -3.44
C THR A 86 2.62 2.33 -3.37
N VAL A 87 1.99 3.24 -2.63
CA VAL A 87 0.53 3.32 -2.43
C VAL A 87 0.06 4.77 -2.56
N LEU A 88 -1.23 4.96 -2.82
CA LEU A 88 -1.90 6.23 -2.58
C LEU A 88 -2.34 6.27 -1.11
N CYS A 89 -1.97 7.31 -0.38
CA CYS A 89 -2.48 7.61 0.96
C CYS A 89 -3.55 8.71 0.86
N ASP A 90 -4.63 8.54 1.59
CA ASP A 90 -5.72 9.50 1.78
C ASP A 90 -5.69 9.97 3.26
N GLN A 91 -5.64 11.29 3.44
CA GLN A 91 -5.65 11.98 4.73
C GLN A 91 -6.89 12.87 4.92
N GLU A 92 -7.84 12.80 3.98
CA GLU A 92 -9.06 13.61 3.95
C GLU A 92 -10.26 12.85 4.48
N TYR A 93 -10.28 11.52 4.34
CA TYR A 93 -11.33 10.68 4.90
C TYR A 93 -11.13 10.41 6.41
N GLU A 94 -12.15 10.75 7.20
CA GLU A 94 -12.17 10.67 8.68
C GLU A 94 -10.93 11.32 9.34
N SER A 95 -10.10 10.53 10.02
CA SER A 95 -8.86 10.99 10.66
C SER A 95 -7.61 10.78 9.80
N GLY A 96 -7.78 10.42 8.52
CA GLY A 96 -6.70 10.05 7.63
C GLY A 96 -6.06 8.69 7.96
N GLY A 97 -4.90 8.44 7.35
CA GLY A 97 -4.15 7.19 7.45
C GLY A 97 -4.50 6.15 6.40
N TRP A 98 -5.27 6.50 5.36
CA TRP A 98 -5.90 5.53 4.46
C TRP A 98 -5.05 5.17 3.22
N VAL A 99 -4.35 4.03 3.21
CA VAL A 99 -3.90 3.30 2.00
C VAL A 99 -5.07 3.00 1.02
N VAL A 100 -5.18 3.68 -0.11
CA VAL A 100 -6.21 3.38 -1.11
C VAL A 100 -5.85 2.13 -1.92
N ILE A 101 -6.67 1.07 -1.92
CA ILE A 101 -6.39 -0.16 -2.72
C ILE A 101 -7.10 -0.22 -4.08
N GLN A 102 -8.14 0.59 -4.29
CA GLN A 102 -8.89 0.65 -5.54
C GLN A 102 -9.57 2.02 -5.72
N HIS A 103 -9.43 2.64 -6.89
CA HIS A 103 -10.01 3.96 -7.17
C HIS A 103 -10.64 4.02 -8.57
N ARG A 104 -11.92 4.43 -8.65
CA ARG A 104 -12.67 4.70 -9.90
C ARG A 104 -13.31 6.09 -9.84
N PHE A 105 -13.27 6.82 -10.95
CA PHE A 105 -13.95 8.12 -11.09
C PHE A 105 -14.19 8.58 -12.55
N ASP A 106 -13.40 8.13 -13.53
CA ASP A 106 -13.47 8.62 -14.92
C ASP A 106 -13.55 7.52 -16.00
N GLY A 107 -13.36 6.24 -15.65
CA GLY A 107 -13.31 5.13 -16.60
C GLY A 107 -12.06 5.08 -17.48
N SER A 108 -11.01 5.87 -17.18
CA SER A 108 -9.74 5.90 -17.92
C SER A 108 -9.00 4.56 -17.93
N THR A 109 -9.22 3.73 -16.90
CA THR A 109 -8.61 2.41 -16.79
C THR A 109 -9.64 1.31 -17.06
N ASN A 110 -9.30 0.39 -17.97
CA ASN A 110 -10.07 -0.84 -18.15
C ASN A 110 -9.85 -1.79 -16.95
N PHE A 111 -10.93 -2.29 -16.33
CA PHE A 111 -10.90 -3.28 -15.24
C PHE A 111 -11.26 -4.70 -15.69
N TYR A 112 -11.60 -4.90 -16.97
CA TYR A 112 -11.72 -6.25 -17.55
C TYR A 112 -10.32 -6.81 -17.84
N ARG A 113 -9.75 -7.42 -16.79
CA ARG A 113 -8.34 -7.85 -16.70
C ARG A 113 -8.22 -9.33 -16.33
N ASN A 114 -7.06 -9.92 -16.63
CA ASN A 114 -6.79 -11.32 -16.31
C ASN A 114 -6.31 -11.51 -14.85
N TRP A 115 -6.26 -12.76 -14.37
CA TRP A 115 -5.84 -13.09 -13.00
C TRP A 115 -4.47 -12.51 -12.62
N LYS A 116 -3.48 -12.57 -13.51
CA LYS A 116 -2.12 -12.07 -13.25
C LYS A 116 -2.10 -10.55 -13.11
N GLU A 117 -2.93 -9.82 -13.85
CA GLU A 117 -3.11 -8.38 -13.68
C GLU A 117 -3.80 -8.06 -12.34
N TYR A 118 -4.87 -8.77 -11.97
CA TYR A 118 -5.51 -8.60 -10.66
C TYR A 118 -4.61 -8.98 -9.47
N LYS A 119 -3.74 -9.96 -9.63
CA LYS A 119 -2.69 -10.30 -8.66
C LYS A 119 -1.68 -9.17 -8.49
N ASN A 120 -1.11 -8.72 -9.61
CA ASN A 120 0.03 -7.79 -9.64
C ASN A 120 -0.36 -6.31 -9.47
N GLY A 121 -1.62 -5.95 -9.67
CA GLY A 121 -2.09 -4.57 -9.75
C GLY A 121 -1.99 -3.98 -11.16
N PHE A 122 -2.79 -2.95 -11.43
CA PHE A 122 -2.83 -2.23 -12.71
C PHE A 122 -3.42 -0.82 -12.55
N GLY A 123 -3.21 0.05 -13.53
CA GLY A 123 -3.67 1.45 -13.52
C GLY A 123 -2.60 2.44 -13.06
N ASN A 124 -3.02 3.61 -12.58
CA ASN A 124 -2.14 4.68 -12.09
C ASN A 124 -2.57 5.12 -10.68
N LEU A 125 -1.65 5.17 -9.72
CA LEU A 125 -1.92 5.62 -8.35
C LEU A 125 -2.36 7.09 -8.24
N GLN A 126 -2.13 7.90 -9.29
CA GLN A 126 -2.65 9.27 -9.43
C GLN A 126 -3.94 9.35 -10.29
N GLY A 127 -4.56 8.20 -10.59
CA GLY A 127 -5.76 8.08 -11.43
C GLY A 127 -6.58 6.87 -10.99
N GLU A 128 -7.19 6.16 -11.95
CA GLU A 128 -7.85 4.88 -11.65
C GLU A 128 -6.85 3.73 -11.54
N PHE A 129 -7.01 2.86 -10.53
CA PHE A 129 -6.14 1.71 -10.32
C PHE A 129 -6.74 0.60 -9.45
N TRP A 130 -6.06 -0.55 -9.49
CA TRP A 130 -6.18 -1.67 -8.57
C TRP A 130 -4.80 -2.00 -8.00
N LEU A 131 -4.64 -2.02 -6.67
CA LEU A 131 -3.34 -2.16 -6.00
C LEU A 131 -2.69 -3.55 -6.18
N GLY A 132 -3.49 -4.58 -6.45
CA GLY A 132 -3.04 -5.95 -6.64
C GLY A 132 -3.29 -6.85 -5.43
N LEU A 133 -3.89 -8.02 -5.65
CA LEU A 133 -4.29 -8.96 -4.59
C LEU A 133 -3.12 -9.41 -3.71
N ASP A 134 -1.90 -9.55 -4.26
CA ASP A 134 -0.71 -9.86 -3.45
C ASP A 134 -0.45 -8.81 -2.37
N ARG A 135 -0.53 -7.52 -2.72
CA ARG A 135 -0.30 -6.42 -1.78
C ARG A 135 -1.43 -6.31 -0.78
N ILE A 136 -2.67 -6.52 -1.23
CA ILE A 136 -3.86 -6.46 -0.38
C ILE A 136 -3.81 -7.59 0.66
N TYR A 137 -3.46 -8.81 0.24
CA TYR A 137 -3.22 -9.94 1.15
C TYR A 137 -2.13 -9.62 2.17
N GLN A 138 -0.97 -9.16 1.69
CA GLN A 138 0.17 -8.83 2.55
C GLN A 138 -0.16 -7.70 3.54
N LEU A 139 -0.97 -6.71 3.16
CA LEU A 139 -1.54 -5.72 4.07
C LEU A 139 -2.43 -6.42 5.10
N THR A 140 -3.54 -7.04 4.68
CA THR A 140 -4.57 -7.55 5.61
C THR A 140 -4.10 -8.65 6.55
N VAL A 141 -3.07 -9.43 6.19
CA VAL A 141 -2.51 -10.47 7.06
C VAL A 141 -1.45 -9.94 8.04
N SER A 142 -0.92 -8.72 7.84
CA SER A 142 0.12 -8.15 8.72
C SER A 142 -0.43 -7.76 10.11
N ARG A 143 -1.70 -7.38 10.19
CA ARG A 143 -2.45 -6.99 11.40
C ARG A 143 -3.96 -6.99 11.09
N PRO A 144 -4.86 -6.89 12.08
CA PRO A 144 -6.28 -6.64 11.81
C PRO A 144 -6.47 -5.38 10.94
N HIS A 145 -7.42 -5.45 10.01
CA HIS A 145 -7.62 -4.45 8.96
C HIS A 145 -9.10 -4.05 8.86
N GLU A 146 -9.44 -2.75 8.82
CA GLU A 146 -10.80 -2.27 8.51
C GLU A 146 -10.99 -1.93 7.01
N LEU A 147 -12.25 -1.85 6.58
CA LEU A 147 -12.66 -1.74 5.18
C LEU A 147 -13.66 -0.61 5.02
N VAL A 148 -13.41 0.35 4.13
CA VAL A 148 -14.38 1.41 3.79
C VAL A 148 -14.57 1.57 2.29
N VAL A 149 -15.81 1.43 1.84
CA VAL A 149 -16.25 1.72 0.47
C VAL A 149 -16.94 3.08 0.45
N LEU A 150 -16.52 3.97 -0.45
CA LEU A 150 -17.02 5.34 -0.59
C LEU A 150 -17.64 5.52 -1.97
N LEU A 151 -18.96 5.41 -2.07
CA LEU A 151 -19.68 5.50 -3.35
C LEU A 151 -20.16 6.92 -3.59
N GLU A 152 -20.04 7.40 -4.82
CA GLU A 152 -20.63 8.65 -5.30
C GLU A 152 -21.36 8.37 -6.61
N ASP A 153 -22.59 8.89 -6.75
CA ASP A 153 -23.38 8.76 -7.97
C ASP A 153 -23.22 9.98 -8.92
N PHE A 154 -23.87 9.92 -10.08
CA PHE A 154 -23.79 11.00 -11.09
C PHE A 154 -24.50 12.30 -10.67
N GLU A 155 -25.25 12.29 -9.57
CA GLU A 155 -25.89 13.48 -8.98
C GLU A 155 -25.05 14.07 -7.82
N GLY A 156 -23.94 13.41 -7.46
CA GLY A 156 -23.04 13.79 -6.37
C GLY A 156 -23.47 13.27 -5.00
N ASN A 157 -24.45 12.36 -4.93
CA ASN A 157 -24.87 11.76 -3.66
C ASN A 157 -23.82 10.76 -3.19
N LYS A 158 -23.32 10.94 -1.96
CA LYS A 158 -22.28 10.09 -1.37
C LYS A 158 -22.88 9.10 -0.36
N THR A 159 -22.49 7.83 -0.46
CA THR A 159 -22.88 6.78 0.49
C THR A 159 -21.66 5.93 0.89
N THR A 160 -21.73 5.30 2.06
CA THR A 160 -20.61 4.55 2.62
C THR A 160 -20.99 3.14 3.04
N ALA A 161 -20.04 2.21 2.98
CA ALA A 161 -20.10 0.90 3.63
C ALA A 161 -18.77 0.62 4.33
N LYS A 162 -18.79 0.57 5.66
CA LYS A 162 -17.63 0.35 6.54
C LYS A 162 -17.77 -0.99 7.26
N TYR A 163 -16.68 -1.74 7.35
CA TYR A 163 -16.59 -3.01 8.08
C TYR A 163 -15.36 -2.98 8.97
N ASP A 164 -15.51 -3.31 10.25
CA ASP A 164 -14.46 -3.16 11.28
C ASP A 164 -13.37 -4.25 11.24
N GLU A 165 -13.57 -5.33 10.48
CA GLU A 165 -12.55 -6.32 10.12
C GLU A 165 -12.65 -6.71 8.64
N PHE A 166 -11.52 -6.95 7.99
CA PHE A 166 -11.39 -7.42 6.62
C PHE A 166 -10.05 -8.12 6.43
N GLU A 167 -10.11 -9.36 5.96
CA GLU A 167 -8.94 -10.15 5.61
C GLU A 167 -9.23 -10.98 4.38
N ILE A 168 -8.25 -11.08 3.48
CA ILE A 168 -8.28 -12.04 2.37
C ILE A 168 -7.23 -13.13 2.58
N GLY A 169 -7.50 -14.32 2.02
CA GLY A 169 -6.58 -15.43 2.00
C GLY A 169 -5.44 -15.26 1.00
N HIS A 170 -4.49 -16.19 1.04
CA HIS A 170 -3.36 -16.24 0.11
C HIS A 170 -3.80 -16.76 -1.29
N GLU A 171 -2.88 -16.77 -2.27
CA GLU A 171 -3.19 -17.16 -3.66
C GLU A 171 -3.68 -18.61 -3.80
N ASP A 172 -3.17 -19.53 -2.98
CA ASP A 172 -3.60 -20.93 -2.94
C ASP A 172 -5.06 -21.08 -2.45
N GLN A 173 -5.48 -20.17 -1.56
CA GLN A 173 -6.88 -19.97 -1.15
C GLN A 173 -7.68 -19.10 -2.13
N LYS A 174 -7.08 -18.72 -3.27
CA LYS A 174 -7.67 -17.88 -4.33
C LYS A 174 -8.13 -16.50 -3.87
N TYR A 175 -7.48 -15.94 -2.84
CA TYR A 175 -7.82 -14.63 -2.26
C TYR A 175 -9.29 -14.53 -1.80
N VAL A 176 -9.86 -15.63 -1.30
CA VAL A 176 -11.18 -15.61 -0.65
C VAL A 176 -11.16 -14.65 0.55
N VAL A 177 -12.25 -13.92 0.80
CA VAL A 177 -12.40 -13.15 2.04
C VAL A 177 -12.44 -14.13 3.22
N THR A 178 -11.41 -14.11 4.07
CA THR A 178 -11.27 -14.99 5.23
C THR A 178 -11.97 -14.41 6.46
N LYS A 179 -12.05 -13.07 6.54
CA LYS A 179 -12.78 -12.35 7.60
C LYS A 179 -13.49 -11.13 7.03
N ILE A 180 -14.69 -10.88 7.54
CA ILE A 180 -15.45 -9.66 7.31
C ILE A 180 -16.18 -9.31 8.61
N GLY A 181 -16.03 -8.06 9.04
CA GLY A 181 -16.53 -7.55 10.30
C GLY A 181 -17.97 -7.03 10.24
N ALA A 182 -18.37 -6.31 11.29
CA ALA A 182 -19.69 -5.70 11.41
C ALA A 182 -19.86 -4.55 10.42
N TYR A 183 -20.93 -4.59 9.62
CA TYR A 183 -21.30 -3.52 8.70
C TYR A 183 -21.81 -2.27 9.44
N THR A 184 -21.35 -1.11 8.98
CA THR A 184 -21.94 0.21 9.27
C THR A 184 -21.95 1.07 7.99
N GLY A 185 -22.85 2.05 7.91
CA GLY A 185 -22.90 2.99 6.78
C GLY A 185 -24.28 3.15 6.14
N THR A 186 -24.33 3.84 5.00
CA THR A 186 -25.55 4.25 4.30
C THR A 186 -25.80 3.58 2.95
N ALA A 187 -24.82 2.89 2.37
CA ALA A 187 -24.94 2.22 1.07
C ALA A 187 -25.74 0.91 1.10
N GLY A 188 -25.99 0.38 2.30
CA GLY A 188 -26.52 -0.98 2.51
C GLY A 188 -25.40 -2.03 2.50
N ASP A 189 -25.61 -3.14 3.21
CA ASP A 189 -24.68 -4.26 3.17
C ASP A 189 -24.94 -5.12 1.93
N SER A 190 -23.94 -5.21 1.07
CA SER A 190 -23.93 -6.07 -0.11
C SER A 190 -22.66 -6.93 -0.20
N PHE A 191 -21.88 -7.01 0.89
CA PHE A 191 -20.56 -7.65 0.90
C PHE A 191 -20.39 -8.71 1.98
N SER A 192 -20.97 -8.56 3.17
CA SER A 192 -20.84 -9.57 4.23
C SER A 192 -21.57 -10.88 3.90
N GLY A 193 -22.56 -10.83 2.99
CA GLY A 193 -23.41 -11.96 2.64
C GLY A 193 -24.49 -12.28 3.69
N THR A 194 -24.58 -11.49 4.76
CA THR A 194 -25.62 -11.64 5.80
C THR A 194 -26.98 -11.22 5.22
N LYS A 195 -27.96 -12.12 5.27
CA LYS A 195 -29.37 -11.89 4.89
C LYS A 195 -30.28 -11.94 6.11
#